data_AF-A0A954FJR9-F1
#
_entry.id   AF-A0A954FJR9-F1
#
_cell.length_a   1.000
_cell.length_b   1.000
_cell.length_c   1.000
_cell.angle_alpha   90.00
_cell.angle_beta   90.00
_cell.angle_gamma   90.00
#
_symmetry.space_group_name_H-M   'P 1'
#
loop_
_entity.id
_entity.type
_entity.pdbx_description
1 polymer ?
#
loop_
_entity_poly.entity_id
_entity_poly.type
_entity_poly.pdbx_seq_one_letter_code
_entity_poly.pdbx_strand_id
1 'polypeptide(L)'
;SPLSHPADWLLHWTRSTIGSWPDQDEQEFNDELILGCRSADRSALATLLRILSAGCLRASSEAIRGGFTVVSFTAVPLHEFRRRRSYRKHRRRYDFEPWGIAVRRDVMAAAGARPVRYGDEEIWQSMTETERPFFQNTGTVSGWIEDEHEWRLINSLQLLELPAAAVVVFVDTEAAREIVQAQSMWPVIVVPESAMPEALLTEGAI
;
A
#
# COMPACT_ATOMS: atom_id res chain seq x y z
N SER A 1 -0.84 15.25 8.67
CA SER A 1 0.17 14.34 8.12
C SER A 1 -0.05 12.93 8.68
N PRO A 2 0.16 11.85 7.90
CA PRO A 2 0.07 10.46 8.36
C PRO A 2 1.03 10.12 9.51
N LEU A 3 2.09 10.91 9.73
CA LEU A 3 2.98 10.73 10.88
C LEU A 3 2.37 11.27 12.18
N SER A 4 1.67 12.40 12.14
CA SER A 4 1.12 13.07 13.32
C SER A 4 -0.25 12.54 13.73
N HIS A 5 -1.07 12.13 12.76
CA HIS A 5 -2.44 11.64 12.99
C HIS A 5 -2.65 10.31 12.27
N PRO A 6 -1.92 9.23 12.63
CA PRO A 6 -1.90 7.99 11.84
C PRO A 6 -3.28 7.32 11.70
N ALA A 7 -4.17 7.49 12.68
CA ALA A 7 -5.54 6.96 12.64
C ALA A 7 -6.41 7.58 11.53
N ASP A 8 -6.02 8.71 10.96
CA ASP A 8 -6.76 9.38 9.90
C ASP A 8 -6.39 8.90 8.49
N TRP A 9 -5.45 7.96 8.37
CA TRP A 9 -4.88 7.58 7.09
C TRP A 9 -4.94 6.07 6.88
N LEU A 10 -4.95 5.68 5.61
CA LEU A 10 -4.74 4.33 5.11
C LEU A 10 -3.54 4.34 4.18
N LEU A 11 -2.68 3.33 4.26
CA LEU A 11 -1.42 3.28 3.53
C LEU A 11 -1.46 2.19 2.46
N HIS A 12 -1.04 2.54 1.25
CA HIS A 12 -0.76 1.60 0.17
C HIS A 12 0.75 1.55 -0.08
N TRP A 13 1.34 0.39 0.17
CA TRP A 13 2.77 0.16 -0.04
C TRP A 13 3.02 -0.23 -1.49
N THR A 14 3.98 0.44 -2.12
CA THR A 14 4.46 0.04 -3.44
C THR A 14 5.43 -1.11 -3.30
N ARG A 15 5.41 -1.99 -4.31
CA ARG A 15 6.28 -3.16 -4.38
C ARG A 15 6.91 -3.23 -5.75
N SER A 16 8.04 -3.91 -5.84
CA SER A 16 8.60 -4.29 -7.13
C SER A 16 7.64 -5.24 -7.85
N THR A 17 7.65 -5.16 -9.17
CA THR A 17 6.84 -6.03 -10.04
C THR A 17 7.75 -7.07 -10.68
N ILE A 18 7.27 -8.31 -10.82
CA ILE A 18 7.97 -9.32 -11.62
C ILE A 18 7.15 -9.52 -12.90
N GLY A 19 7.77 -9.33 -14.05
CA GLY A 19 7.10 -9.40 -15.36
C GLY A 19 6.60 -8.05 -15.88
N SER A 20 5.64 -8.10 -16.80
CA SER A 20 5.00 -6.93 -17.39
C SER A 20 4.31 -6.04 -16.36
N TRP A 21 4.25 -4.74 -16.64
CA TRP A 21 3.37 -3.86 -15.86
C TRP A 21 1.89 -4.26 -16.03
N PRO A 22 1.01 -3.91 -15.08
CA PRO A 22 -0.42 -4.26 -15.19
C PRO A 22 -1.12 -3.73 -16.45
N ASP A 23 -0.58 -2.68 -17.07
CA ASP A 23 -1.08 -2.01 -18.26
C ASP A 23 -0.18 -2.19 -19.49
N GLN A 24 0.78 -3.11 -19.43
CA GLN A 24 1.75 -3.38 -20.49
C GLN A 24 1.49 -4.75 -21.09
N ASP A 25 1.55 -4.86 -22.42
CA ASP A 25 1.44 -6.15 -23.08
C ASP A 25 2.78 -6.94 -23.06
N GLU A 26 2.74 -8.20 -23.47
CA GLU A 26 3.92 -9.08 -23.45
C GLU A 26 4.99 -8.64 -24.46
N GLN A 27 4.59 -8.06 -25.58
CA GLN A 27 5.52 -7.62 -26.62
C GLN A 27 6.27 -6.37 -26.17
N GLU A 28 5.56 -5.36 -25.65
CA GLU A 28 6.14 -4.16 -25.05
C GLU A 28 7.11 -4.51 -23.92
N PHE A 29 6.76 -5.50 -23.10
CA PHE A 29 7.63 -5.96 -22.02
C PHE A 29 8.92 -6.59 -22.55
N ASN A 30 8.83 -7.47 -23.55
CA ASN A 30 10.00 -8.11 -24.15
C ASN A 30 10.90 -7.08 -24.84
N ASP A 31 10.31 -6.11 -25.54
CA ASP A 31 11.06 -5.02 -26.19
C ASP A 31 11.82 -4.17 -25.16
N GLU A 32 11.20 -3.82 -24.03
CA GLU A 32 11.88 -3.09 -22.95
C GLU A 32 13.07 -3.86 -22.36
N LEU A 33 12.93 -5.18 -22.19
CA LEU A 33 14.00 -6.03 -21.69
C LEU A 33 15.16 -6.13 -22.68
N ILE A 34 14.87 -6.31 -23.97
CA ILE A 34 15.87 -6.44 -25.03
C ILE A 34 16.62 -5.12 -25.23
N LEU A 35 15.91 -3.99 -25.20
CA LEU A 35 16.48 -2.67 -25.45
C LEU A 35 17.15 -2.05 -24.23
N GLY A 36 16.99 -2.64 -23.03
CA GLY A 36 17.61 -2.14 -21.80
C GLY A 36 17.12 -0.75 -21.40
N CYS A 37 15.86 -0.43 -21.71
CA CYS A 37 15.28 0.88 -21.44
C CYS A 37 15.19 1.16 -19.93
N ARG A 38 15.28 2.44 -19.51
CA ARG A 38 15.03 2.81 -18.09
C ARG A 38 13.63 2.40 -17.62
N SER A 39 12.67 2.31 -18.52
CA SER A 39 11.32 1.83 -18.24
C SER A 39 11.27 0.33 -17.91
N ALA A 40 12.35 -0.43 -18.13
CA ALA A 40 12.51 -1.81 -17.67
C ALA A 40 12.84 -1.91 -16.18
N ASP A 41 13.11 -0.79 -15.48
CA ASP A 41 13.25 -0.81 -14.02
C ASP A 41 11.92 -1.27 -13.39
N ARG A 42 11.99 -2.34 -12.60
CA ARG A 42 10.84 -2.92 -11.88
C ARG A 42 10.98 -2.76 -10.36
N SER A 43 11.84 -1.85 -9.91
CA SER A 43 12.00 -1.48 -8.50
C SER A 43 10.69 -0.92 -7.93
N ALA A 44 10.54 -0.96 -6.60
CA ALA A 44 9.38 -0.37 -5.94
C ALA A 44 9.33 1.16 -6.12
N LEU A 45 10.48 1.83 -6.26
CA LEU A 45 10.55 3.24 -6.63
C LEU A 45 9.99 3.47 -8.05
N ALA A 46 10.36 2.65 -9.03
CA ALA A 46 9.80 2.75 -10.38
C ALA A 46 8.28 2.53 -10.39
N THR A 47 7.79 1.56 -9.60
CA THR A 47 6.33 1.36 -9.39
C THR A 47 5.67 2.62 -8.84
N LEU A 48 6.26 3.25 -7.82
CA LEU A 48 5.74 4.50 -7.25
C LEU A 48 5.68 5.60 -8.31
N LEU A 49 6.77 5.83 -9.06
CA LEU A 49 6.80 6.86 -10.10
C LEU A 49 5.75 6.63 -11.20
N ARG A 50 5.50 5.37 -11.58
CA ARG A 50 4.42 5.03 -12.51
C ARG A 50 3.04 5.36 -11.95
N ILE A 51 2.78 5.03 -10.69
CA ILE A 51 1.52 5.36 -10.02
C ILE A 51 1.31 6.88 -9.99
N LEU A 52 2.37 7.64 -9.66
CA LEU A 52 2.29 9.11 -9.60
C LEU A 52 2.04 9.72 -10.99
N SER A 53 2.73 9.23 -12.02
CA SER A 53 2.55 9.66 -13.40
C SER A 53 1.15 9.33 -13.95
N ALA A 54 0.66 8.10 -13.68
CA ALA A 54 -0.67 7.68 -14.10
C ALA A 54 -1.79 8.29 -13.24
N GLY A 55 -1.47 8.74 -12.02
CA GLY A 55 -2.44 9.23 -11.06
C GLY A 55 -3.45 8.16 -10.62
N CYS A 56 -3.05 6.89 -10.60
CA CYS A 56 -3.95 5.75 -10.42
C CYS A 56 -3.29 4.62 -9.61
N LEU A 57 -3.97 4.15 -8.57
CA LEU A 57 -3.70 2.84 -7.97
C LEU A 57 -4.54 1.78 -8.69
N ARG A 58 -3.89 0.98 -9.54
CA ARG A 58 -4.56 -0.07 -10.29
C ARG A 58 -4.93 -1.22 -9.36
N ALA A 59 -6.19 -1.63 -9.39
CA ALA A 59 -6.66 -2.78 -8.66
C ALA A 59 -6.16 -4.10 -9.28
N SER A 60 -6.01 -5.11 -8.43
CA SER A 60 -5.59 -6.46 -8.84
C SER A 60 -6.40 -7.51 -8.08
N SER A 61 -6.52 -8.69 -8.68
CA SER A 61 -7.08 -9.89 -8.03
C SER A 61 -6.01 -10.81 -7.46
N GLU A 62 -4.72 -10.43 -7.58
CA GLU A 62 -3.61 -11.22 -7.09
C GLU A 62 -3.70 -11.43 -5.57
N ALA A 63 -3.62 -12.69 -5.14
CA ALA A 63 -3.77 -13.10 -3.74
C ALA A 63 -5.13 -12.77 -3.10
N ILE A 64 -6.15 -12.40 -3.90
CA ILE A 64 -7.52 -12.16 -3.44
C ILE A 64 -8.37 -13.39 -3.72
N ARG A 65 -8.94 -13.97 -2.66
CA ARG A 65 -9.85 -15.12 -2.78
C ARG A 65 -11.09 -14.74 -3.57
N GLY A 66 -11.48 -15.59 -4.52
CA GLY A 66 -12.65 -15.34 -5.38
C GLY A 66 -12.35 -14.45 -6.60
N GLY A 67 -11.10 -14.02 -6.80
CA GLY A 67 -10.68 -13.29 -8.00
C GLY A 67 -11.18 -11.85 -8.09
N PHE A 68 -11.67 -11.27 -6.98
CA PHE A 68 -12.13 -9.89 -6.95
C PHE A 68 -10.97 -8.91 -7.16
N THR A 69 -11.19 -7.90 -7.98
CA THR A 69 -10.20 -6.87 -8.29
C THR A 69 -10.33 -5.72 -7.29
N VAL A 70 -9.32 -5.57 -6.43
CA VAL A 70 -9.31 -4.57 -5.34
C VAL A 70 -7.98 -3.84 -5.25
N VAL A 71 -7.98 -2.67 -4.62
CA VAL A 71 -6.78 -2.05 -4.05
C VAL A 71 -6.77 -2.27 -2.55
N SER A 72 -5.70 -2.86 -2.04
CA SER A 72 -5.49 -3.07 -0.61
C SER A 72 -4.73 -1.92 0.03
N PHE A 73 -5.12 -1.59 1.24
CA PHE A 73 -4.49 -0.61 2.12
C PHE A 73 -4.32 -1.22 3.51
N THR A 74 -3.48 -0.61 4.33
CA THR A 74 -3.36 -0.94 5.76
C THR A 74 -3.68 0.28 6.61
N ALA A 75 -4.36 0.05 7.74
CA ALA A 75 -4.55 1.05 8.79
C ALA A 75 -3.40 1.07 9.81
N VAL A 76 -2.37 0.24 9.63
CA VAL A 76 -1.17 0.24 10.48
C VAL A 76 -0.44 1.58 10.34
N PRO A 77 -0.06 2.24 11.45
CA PRO A 77 0.65 3.51 11.40
C PRO A 77 1.97 3.45 10.62
N LEU A 78 2.26 4.50 9.85
CA LEU A 78 3.45 4.57 8.99
C LEU A 78 4.77 4.39 9.76
N HIS A 79 4.84 4.88 11.00
CA HIS A 79 6.04 4.78 11.85
C HIS A 79 6.27 3.38 12.41
N GLU A 80 5.26 2.51 12.44
CA GLU A 80 5.42 1.12 12.93
C GLU A 80 6.04 0.20 11.89
N PHE A 81 6.08 0.65 10.64
CA PHE A 81 6.49 -0.14 9.51
C PHE A 81 7.86 -0.79 9.63
N ARG A 82 8.88 -0.01 9.99
CA ARG A 82 10.27 -0.51 10.07
C ARG A 82 10.41 -1.64 11.09
N ARG A 83 9.62 -1.60 12.17
CA ARG A 83 9.56 -2.66 13.18
C ARG A 83 8.90 -3.93 12.65
N ARG A 84 7.89 -3.79 11.80
CA ARG A 84 7.09 -4.90 11.26
C ARG A 84 7.72 -5.53 10.01
N ARG A 85 8.56 -4.78 9.28
CA ARG A 85 9.20 -5.21 8.04
C ARG A 85 9.99 -6.50 8.24
N SER A 86 9.55 -7.56 7.58
CA SER A 86 10.10 -8.90 7.70
C SER A 86 10.39 -9.51 6.33
N TYR A 87 11.58 -10.10 6.18
CA TYR A 87 11.91 -10.82 4.96
C TYR A 87 11.12 -12.14 4.89
N ARG A 88 10.26 -12.28 3.88
CA ARG A 88 9.44 -13.46 3.68
C ARG A 88 10.16 -14.42 2.74
N LYS A 89 10.91 -15.37 3.32
CA LYS A 89 11.73 -16.36 2.59
C LYS A 89 10.98 -17.05 1.45
N HIS A 90 9.74 -17.48 1.67
CA HIS A 90 8.93 -18.18 0.66
C HIS A 90 8.52 -17.29 -0.53
N ARG A 91 8.50 -15.96 -0.36
CA ARG A 91 8.26 -14.97 -1.43
C ARG A 91 9.56 -14.34 -1.95
N ARG A 92 10.69 -14.68 -1.33
CA ARG A 92 12.03 -14.13 -1.60
C ARG A 92 12.10 -12.60 -1.60
N ARG A 93 11.27 -11.94 -0.78
CA ARG A 93 11.17 -10.48 -0.70
C ARG A 93 10.80 -10.02 0.70
N TYR A 94 11.00 -8.74 1.00
CA TYR A 94 10.39 -8.11 2.17
C TYR A 94 8.87 -8.03 1.96
N ASP A 95 8.10 -8.22 3.04
CA ASP A 95 6.65 -8.01 3.02
C ASP A 95 6.28 -6.60 2.62
N PHE A 96 7.14 -5.66 2.97
CA PHE A 96 6.96 -4.29 2.59
C PHE A 96 8.25 -3.57 2.21
N GLU A 97 8.12 -2.67 1.24
CA GLU A 97 9.17 -1.73 0.85
C GLU A 97 8.82 -0.32 1.30
N PRO A 98 9.78 0.52 1.74
CA PRO A 98 9.53 1.80 2.44
C PRO A 98 9.01 2.96 1.55
N TRP A 99 8.27 2.64 0.49
CA TRP A 99 7.72 3.63 -0.45
C TRP A 99 6.24 3.38 -0.69
N GLY A 100 5.45 4.44 -0.79
CA GLY A 100 4.02 4.29 -1.00
C GLY A 100 3.22 5.56 -0.85
N ILE A 101 1.90 5.38 -0.74
CA ILE A 101 0.92 6.47 -0.74
C ILE A 101 0.00 6.29 0.46
N ALA A 102 -0.15 7.36 1.24
CA ALA A 102 -1.14 7.50 2.28
C ALA A 102 -2.34 8.26 1.73
N VAL A 103 -3.54 7.73 1.96
CA VAL A 103 -4.81 8.39 1.62
C VAL A 103 -5.65 8.57 2.88
N ARG A 104 -6.30 9.72 3.01
CA ARG A 104 -7.22 10.03 4.11
C ARG A 104 -8.32 8.96 4.22
N ARG A 105 -8.50 8.42 5.43
CA ARG A 105 -9.41 7.30 5.72
C ARG A 105 -10.87 7.66 5.48
N ASP A 106 -11.29 8.88 5.84
CA ASP A 106 -12.63 9.39 5.58
C ASP A 106 -12.93 9.49 4.08
N VAL A 107 -11.97 9.96 3.29
CA VAL A 107 -12.07 9.98 1.82
C VAL A 107 -12.17 8.57 1.24
N MET A 108 -11.34 7.64 1.72
CA MET A 108 -11.39 6.24 1.29
C MET A 108 -12.71 5.55 1.68
N ALA A 109 -13.22 5.80 2.89
CA ALA A 109 -14.50 5.26 3.34
C ALA A 109 -15.66 5.82 2.50
N ALA A 110 -15.65 7.12 2.16
CA ALA A 110 -16.62 7.74 1.26
C ALA A 110 -16.55 7.16 -0.17
N ALA A 111 -15.36 6.75 -0.62
CA ALA A 111 -15.17 6.04 -1.88
C ALA A 111 -15.60 4.56 -1.84
N GLY A 112 -16.05 4.05 -0.69
CA GLY A 112 -16.52 2.68 -0.53
C GLY A 112 -15.44 1.69 -0.06
N ALA A 113 -14.27 2.17 0.35
CA ALA A 113 -13.29 1.30 0.99
C ALA A 113 -13.76 0.85 2.37
N ARG A 114 -13.49 -0.40 2.72
CA ARG A 114 -13.95 -1.01 3.98
C ARG A 114 -12.83 -1.84 4.60
N PRO A 115 -12.79 -1.97 5.94
CA PRO A 115 -11.90 -2.92 6.60
C PRO A 115 -12.26 -4.35 6.18
N VAL A 116 -11.24 -5.20 6.06
CA VAL A 116 -11.47 -6.62 5.78
C VAL A 116 -12.04 -7.32 7.02
N ARG A 117 -12.86 -8.34 6.79
CA ARG A 117 -13.31 -9.30 7.78
C ARG A 117 -12.40 -10.52 7.71
N TYR A 118 -11.64 -10.69 8.79
CA TYR A 118 -10.82 -11.87 8.98
C TYR A 118 -11.69 -13.07 9.38
N GLY A 119 -11.43 -14.23 8.79
CA GLY A 119 -12.16 -15.45 9.15
C GLY A 119 -11.66 -16.72 8.48
N ASP A 120 -12.33 -17.82 8.79
CA ASP A 120 -12.09 -19.14 8.24
C ASP A 120 -13.06 -19.48 7.10
N GLU A 121 -13.15 -20.75 6.74
CA GLU A 121 -14.05 -21.23 5.69
C GLU A 121 -15.53 -21.04 6.03
N GLU A 122 -15.91 -21.21 7.30
CA GLU A 122 -17.31 -21.04 7.72
C GLU A 122 -17.75 -19.59 7.53
N ILE A 123 -16.88 -18.64 7.93
CA ILE A 123 -17.12 -17.21 7.69
C ILE A 123 -17.24 -16.94 6.19
N TRP A 124 -16.31 -17.44 5.36
CA TRP A 124 -16.37 -17.24 3.91
C TRP A 124 -17.69 -17.71 3.29
N GLN A 125 -18.15 -18.90 3.66
CA GLN A 125 -19.38 -19.47 3.11
C GLN A 125 -20.64 -18.69 3.55
N SER A 126 -20.60 -18.09 4.73
CA SER A 126 -21.69 -17.24 5.23
C SER A 126 -21.77 -15.86 4.55
N MET A 127 -20.71 -15.41 3.87
CA MET A 127 -20.64 -14.07 3.28
C MET A 127 -21.36 -14.00 1.92
N THR A 128 -22.08 -12.91 1.73
CA THR A 128 -22.69 -12.56 0.44
C THR A 128 -21.63 -12.18 -0.59
N GLU A 129 -21.97 -12.22 -1.88
CA GLU A 129 -21.04 -11.83 -2.96
C GLU A 129 -20.50 -10.40 -2.79
N THR A 130 -21.31 -9.49 -2.25
CA THR A 130 -20.90 -8.09 -2.01
C THR A 130 -19.94 -7.92 -0.84
N GLU A 131 -19.88 -8.90 0.07
CA GLU A 131 -19.00 -8.87 1.24
C GLU A 131 -17.68 -9.60 0.99
N ARG A 132 -17.70 -10.64 0.13
CA ARG A 132 -16.54 -11.48 -0.17
C ARG A 132 -15.27 -10.73 -0.62
N PRO A 133 -15.33 -9.60 -1.36
CA PRO A 133 -14.12 -8.81 -1.66
C PRO A 133 -13.37 -8.36 -0.41
N PHE A 134 -14.07 -8.20 0.71
CA PHE A 134 -13.55 -7.77 2.00
C PHE A 134 -13.23 -8.95 2.92
N PHE A 135 -13.16 -10.20 2.43
CA PHE A 135 -12.75 -11.33 3.26
C PHE A 135 -11.23 -11.52 3.24
N GLN A 136 -10.65 -11.81 4.40
CA GLN A 136 -9.26 -12.23 4.52
C GLN A 136 -9.16 -13.52 5.34
N ASN A 137 -8.53 -14.55 4.77
CA ASN A 137 -8.41 -15.84 5.46
C ASN A 137 -7.46 -15.72 6.65
N THR A 138 -7.86 -16.23 7.83
CA THR A 138 -7.04 -16.23 9.06
C THR A 138 -5.97 -17.30 9.13
N GLY A 139 -5.88 -18.15 8.10
CA GLY A 139 -4.90 -19.22 8.00
C GLY A 139 -5.04 -20.23 9.13
N THR A 140 -4.30 -21.33 9.04
CA THR A 140 -4.17 -22.32 10.12
C THR A 140 -2.93 -22.09 10.99
N VAL A 141 -2.11 -21.07 10.67
CA VAL A 141 -0.85 -20.78 11.37
C VAL A 141 -0.99 -19.45 12.11
N SER A 142 -1.02 -19.56 13.44
CA SER A 142 -1.39 -18.59 14.49
C SER A 142 -0.58 -17.30 14.60
N GLY A 143 0.09 -16.82 13.55
CA GLY A 143 1.07 -15.72 13.68
C GLY A 143 0.99 -14.58 12.67
N TRP A 144 0.00 -14.58 11.76
CA TRP A 144 0.12 -13.74 10.55
C TRP A 144 -1.00 -12.74 10.31
N ILE A 145 -2.13 -12.81 10.99
CA ILE A 145 -3.36 -12.27 10.41
C ILE A 145 -4.00 -11.12 11.21
N GLU A 146 -3.70 -10.98 12.49
CA GLU A 146 -4.38 -9.94 13.30
C GLU A 146 -3.77 -8.54 13.16
N ASP A 147 -2.61 -8.41 12.52
CA ASP A 147 -1.76 -7.22 12.68
C ASP A 147 -1.75 -6.25 11.47
N GLU A 148 -2.25 -6.64 10.30
CA GLU A 148 -2.17 -5.77 9.11
C GLU A 148 -3.32 -4.76 9.02
N HIS A 149 -4.40 -4.94 9.80
CA HIS A 149 -5.58 -4.07 9.77
C HIS A 149 -5.96 -3.65 8.33
N GLU A 150 -6.10 -4.64 7.45
CA GLU A 150 -6.26 -4.40 6.01
C GLU A 150 -7.61 -3.73 5.70
N TRP A 151 -7.57 -2.81 4.74
CA TRP A 151 -8.73 -2.20 4.11
C TRP A 151 -8.69 -2.48 2.61
N ARG A 152 -9.84 -2.63 1.98
CA ARG A 152 -9.93 -2.82 0.53
C ARG A 152 -10.88 -1.82 -0.09
N LEU A 153 -10.54 -1.38 -1.29
CA LEU A 153 -11.42 -0.68 -2.20
C LEU A 153 -11.65 -1.57 -3.43
N ILE A 154 -12.90 -1.71 -3.87
CA ILE A 154 -13.20 -2.44 -5.10
C ILE A 154 -12.85 -1.54 -6.30
N ASN A 155 -12.21 -2.12 -7.32
CA ASN A 155 -11.68 -1.40 -8.49
C ASN A 155 -10.53 -0.42 -8.18
N SER A 156 -9.94 0.12 -9.24
CA SER A 156 -8.82 1.05 -9.17
C SER A 156 -9.20 2.38 -8.52
N LEU A 157 -8.25 3.00 -7.82
CA LEU A 157 -8.42 4.34 -7.23
C LEU A 157 -7.79 5.40 -8.15
N GLN A 158 -8.60 6.35 -8.60
CA GLN A 158 -8.14 7.52 -9.34
C GLN A 158 -7.66 8.59 -8.35
N LEU A 159 -6.35 8.70 -8.15
CA LEU A 159 -5.75 9.64 -7.20
C LEU A 159 -6.00 11.10 -7.58
N LEU A 160 -6.09 11.38 -8.88
CA LEU A 160 -6.34 12.72 -9.42
C LEU A 160 -7.76 13.23 -9.13
N GLU A 161 -8.70 12.34 -8.82
CA GLU A 161 -10.08 12.69 -8.47
C GLU A 161 -10.25 12.98 -6.97
N LEU A 162 -9.22 12.69 -6.17
CA LEU A 162 -9.24 12.96 -4.74
C LEU A 162 -8.84 14.41 -4.44
N PRO A 163 -9.32 14.98 -3.31
CA PRO A 163 -8.78 16.25 -2.82
C PRO A 163 -7.26 16.16 -2.64
N ALA A 164 -6.51 17.15 -3.13
CA ALA A 164 -5.04 17.11 -3.05
C ALA A 164 -4.52 16.95 -1.61
N ALA A 165 -5.22 17.52 -0.62
CA ALA A 165 -4.89 17.39 0.80
C ALA A 165 -5.16 15.98 1.38
N ALA A 166 -5.87 15.13 0.64
CA ALA A 166 -6.21 13.77 1.05
C ALA A 166 -5.13 12.75 0.71
N VAL A 167 -4.08 13.13 -0.01
CA VAL A 167 -3.03 12.23 -0.50
C VAL A 167 -1.66 12.73 -0.06
N VAL A 168 -0.84 11.83 0.46
CA VAL A 168 0.56 12.08 0.83
C VAL A 168 1.39 10.91 0.32
N VAL A 169 2.51 11.20 -0.32
CA VAL A 169 3.47 10.18 -0.74
C VAL A 169 4.52 10.04 0.36
N PHE A 170 4.94 8.81 0.65
CA PHE A 170 6.01 8.57 1.62
C PHE A 170 7.15 7.76 0.99
N VAL A 171 8.37 8.06 1.43
CA VAL A 171 9.61 7.45 0.94
C VAL A 171 10.60 7.19 2.08
N ASP A 172 11.61 6.36 1.83
CA ASP A 172 12.55 5.92 2.86
C ASP A 172 13.62 6.95 3.24
N THR A 173 14.07 7.76 2.29
CA THR A 173 15.24 8.63 2.43
C THR A 173 15.00 10.01 1.83
N GLU A 174 15.78 10.99 2.29
CA GLU A 174 15.74 12.36 1.76
C GLU A 174 16.12 12.42 0.27
N ALA A 175 17.11 11.63 -0.16
CA ALA A 175 17.48 11.54 -1.57
C ALA A 175 16.31 11.00 -2.43
N ALA A 176 15.55 10.02 -1.93
CA ALA A 176 14.36 9.55 -2.62
C ALA A 176 13.26 10.63 -2.62
N ARG A 177 13.15 11.44 -1.55
CA ARG A 177 12.18 12.53 -1.48
C ARG A 177 12.42 13.55 -2.57
N GLU A 178 13.66 13.96 -2.80
CA GLU A 178 14.00 14.91 -3.86
C GLU A 178 13.57 14.41 -5.24
N ILE A 179 13.90 13.15 -5.57
CA ILE A 179 13.56 12.53 -6.85
C ILE A 179 12.04 12.40 -7.04
N VAL A 180 11.35 11.94 -6.01
CA VAL A 180 9.90 11.68 -6.08
C VAL A 180 9.12 12.98 -6.03
N GLN A 181 9.53 13.97 -5.23
CA GLN A 181 8.84 15.26 -5.14
C GLN A 181 8.90 16.02 -6.47
N ALA A 182 9.98 15.89 -7.23
CA ALA A 182 10.10 16.49 -8.56
C ALA A 182 9.08 15.93 -9.58
N GLN A 183 8.46 14.78 -9.30
CA GLN A 183 7.48 14.11 -10.16
C GLN A 183 6.10 13.97 -9.51
N SER A 184 5.95 14.43 -8.26
CA SER A 184 4.73 14.31 -7.48
C SER A 184 4.01 15.65 -7.37
N MET A 185 2.72 15.66 -7.68
CA MET A 185 1.85 16.80 -7.36
C MET A 185 1.40 16.83 -5.89
N TRP A 186 1.64 15.74 -5.15
CA TRP A 186 1.31 15.62 -3.73
C TRP A 186 2.55 15.82 -2.86
N PRO A 187 2.39 16.23 -1.59
CA PRO A 187 3.49 16.30 -0.65
C PRO A 187 4.17 14.94 -0.47
N VAL A 188 5.51 14.94 -0.53
CA VAL A 188 6.34 13.76 -0.26
C VAL A 188 7.01 13.91 1.10
N ILE A 189 6.86 12.91 1.97
CA ILE A 189 7.47 12.86 3.30
C ILE A 189 8.47 11.71 3.41
N VAL A 190 9.48 11.88 4.26
CA VAL A 190 10.40 10.78 4.62
C VAL A 190 9.83 10.01 5.81
N VAL A 191 9.86 8.69 5.73
CA VAL A 191 9.53 7.79 6.84
C VAL A 191 10.67 7.85 7.87
N PRO A 192 10.42 8.27 9.12
CA PRO A 192 11.47 8.43 10.12
C PRO A 192 12.23 7.10 10.37
N GLU A 193 13.53 7.18 10.62
CA GLU A 193 14.39 6.01 10.91
C GLU A 193 14.00 5.30 12.21
N SER A 194 13.49 6.04 13.19
CA SER A 194 13.05 5.50 14.47
C SER A 194 11.54 5.28 14.48
N ALA A 195 11.12 4.09 14.92
CA ALA A 195 9.78 3.93 15.47
C ALA A 195 9.75 4.78 16.74
N MET A 196 9.07 5.92 16.73
CA MET A 196 8.88 6.70 17.94
C MET A 196 7.63 6.18 18.66
N PRO A 197 7.75 5.50 19.81
CA PRO A 197 6.77 5.66 20.86
C PRO A 197 7.24 6.86 21.69
N GLU A 198 6.84 8.08 21.31
CA GLU A 198 7.00 9.25 22.17
C GLU A 198 5.64 9.82 22.56
N ALA A 199 4.75 8.92 22.98
CA ALA A 199 3.71 9.28 23.92
C ALA A 199 4.19 8.86 25.32
N LEU A 200 5.03 9.69 25.95
CA LEU A 200 5.22 9.83 27.41
C LEU A 200 6.36 10.82 27.80
N LEU A 201 6.44 12.00 27.16
CA LEU A 201 7.28 13.11 27.68
C LEU A 201 6.54 14.44 27.83
N THR A 202 5.23 14.39 28.10
CA THR A 202 4.54 15.47 28.81
C THR A 202 3.37 14.89 29.57
N GLU A 203 3.59 14.54 30.83
CA GLU A 203 2.75 14.92 31.98
C GLU A 203 3.32 14.27 33.26
N GLY A 204 3.82 15.10 34.18
CA GLY A 204 3.96 14.75 35.60
C GLY A 204 5.34 14.29 36.09
N ALA A 205 6.23 15.24 36.40
CA ALA A 205 7.18 15.09 37.50
C ALA A 205 7.59 16.47 38.05
N ILE A 206 6.75 16.95 38.99
CA ILE A 206 6.96 17.92 40.09
C ILE A 206 7.47 19.31 39.71
#